data_AF-A0A2V9WY62-F1
#
_entry.id   AF-A0A2V9WY62-F1
#
_cell.length_a   1.000
_cell.length_b   1.000
_cell.length_c   1.000
_cell.angle_alpha   90.00
_cell.angle_beta   90.00
_cell.angle_gamma   90.00
#
_symmetry.space_group_name_H-M   'P 1'
#
loop_
_entity.id
_entity.type
_entity.pdbx_description
1 polymer ?
#
loop_
_entity_poly.entity_id
_entity_poly.type
_entity_poly.pdbx_seq_one_letter_code
_entity_poly.pdbx_strand_id
1 'polypeptide(L)'
;MPFTYAGAILSRWLRVPLILEFNGSNVWMAQHWDPMKFGSWLRMCEDVSLAHAWLIVVVSEVLRDELVACGISESRILVNPNAVDPDFFRPG
;
A
#
# COMPACT_ATOMS: atom_id res chain seq x y z
N MET A 1 3.61 8.56 -2.79
CA MET A 1 3.95 7.77 -3.99
C MET A 1 2.74 7.63 -4.92
N PRO A 2 2.61 8.48 -5.96
CA PRO A 2 1.50 8.42 -6.92
C PRO A 2 1.52 7.21 -7.88
N PHE A 3 2.50 6.31 -7.77
CA PHE A 3 2.74 5.21 -8.70
C PHE A 3 1.75 4.04 -8.60
N THR A 4 1.00 3.92 -7.51
CA THR A 4 0.06 2.81 -7.26
C THR A 4 -1.17 2.85 -8.18
N TYR A 5 -1.62 4.04 -8.59
CA TYR A 5 -2.75 4.19 -9.50
C TYR A 5 -2.50 3.61 -10.90
N ALA A 6 -1.26 3.70 -11.40
CA ALA A 6 -0.88 3.12 -12.70
C ALA A 6 -1.00 1.59 -12.69
N GLY A 7 -0.65 0.94 -11.57
CA GLY A 7 -0.81 -0.51 -11.39
C GLY A 7 -2.27 -0.95 -11.51
N ALA A 8 -3.20 -0.20 -10.93
CA ALA A 8 -4.64 -0.47 -11.05
C ALA A 8 -5.14 -0.34 -12.50
N ILE A 9 -4.69 0.69 -13.23
CA ILE A 9 -5.02 0.85 -14.65
C ILE A 9 -4.48 -0.32 -15.48
N LEU A 10 -3.19 -0.63 -15.33
CA LEU A 10 -2.54 -1.68 -16.10
C LEU A 10 -3.12 -3.06 -15.80
N SER A 11 -3.37 -3.38 -14.53
CA SER A 11 -4.03 -4.62 -14.12
C SER A 11 -5.38 -4.80 -14.82
N ARG A 12 -6.17 -3.72 -14.89
CA ARG A 12 -7.49 -3.75 -15.53
C ARG A 12 -7.39 -3.83 -17.06
N TRP A 13 -6.42 -3.16 -17.67
CA TRP A 13 -6.21 -3.19 -19.12
C TRP A 13 -5.69 -4.55 -19.61
N LEU A 14 -4.72 -5.11 -18.89
CA LEU A 14 -4.07 -6.38 -19.21
C LEU A 14 -4.82 -7.60 -18.63
N ARG A 15 -5.84 -7.39 -17.79
CA ARG A 15 -6.62 -8.43 -17.10
C ARG A 15 -5.76 -9.38 -16.26
N VAL A 16 -4.76 -8.83 -15.58
CA VAL A 16 -3.87 -9.54 -14.67
C VAL A 16 -4.11 -9.08 -13.23
N PRO A 17 -3.98 -9.95 -12.22
CA PRO A 17 -4.18 -9.55 -10.82
C PRO A 17 -3.15 -8.50 -10.40
N LEU A 18 -3.60 -7.47 -9.68
CA LEU A 18 -2.73 -6.48 -9.05
C LEU A 18 -2.35 -6.97 -7.64
N ILE A 19 -1.05 -7.15 -7.39
CA ILE A 19 -0.51 -7.27 -6.04
C ILE A 19 0.01 -5.89 -5.65
N LEU A 20 -0.52 -5.33 -4.56
CA LEU A 20 -0.22 -3.99 -4.09
C LEU A 20 0.57 -4.06 -2.78
N GLU A 21 1.78 -3.54 -2.75
CA GLU A 21 2.52 -3.35 -1.51
C GLU A 21 2.10 -2.02 -0.86
N PHE A 22 1.54 -2.09 0.35
CA PHE A 22 1.08 -0.95 1.12
C PHE A 22 1.97 -0.75 2.36
N ASN A 23 2.87 0.22 2.25
CA ASN A 23 3.79 0.59 3.31
C ASN A 23 3.24 1.70 4.24
N GLY A 24 2.06 2.25 3.93
CA GLY A 24 1.41 3.32 4.69
C GLY A 24 0.55 4.22 3.81
N SER A 25 -0.41 4.91 4.42
CA SER A 25 -1.30 5.83 3.71
C SER A 25 -0.55 7.10 3.28
N ASN A 26 -0.59 7.39 1.99
CA ASN A 26 -0.07 8.64 1.44
C ASN A 26 -0.87 9.84 1.93
N VAL A 27 -2.15 9.65 2.25
CA VAL A 27 -2.98 10.70 2.84
C VAL A 27 -2.53 10.98 4.27
N TRP A 28 -2.25 9.93 5.06
CA TRP A 28 -1.72 10.09 6.40
C TRP A 28 -0.36 10.78 6.40
N MET A 29 0.56 10.34 5.52
CA MET A 29 1.86 11.00 5.35
C MET A 29 1.72 12.47 4.95
N ALA A 30 0.79 12.79 4.05
CA ALA A 30 0.56 14.16 3.61
C ALA A 30 -0.01 15.06 4.72
N GLN A 31 -0.69 14.49 5.71
CA GLN A 31 -1.23 15.22 6.86
C GLN A 31 -0.19 15.43 7.96
N HIS A 32 0.73 14.48 8.17
CA HIS A 32 1.58 14.47 9.35
C HIS A 32 3.06 14.74 9.07
N TRP A 33 3.56 14.38 7.89
CA TRP A 33 5.00 14.40 7.60
C TRP A 33 5.41 15.24 6.38
N ASP A 34 4.68 15.14 5.26
CA ASP A 34 5.05 15.83 4.02
C ASP A 34 3.84 16.50 3.34
N PRO A 35 3.52 17.76 3.70
CA PRO A 35 2.32 18.45 3.24
C PRO A 35 2.24 18.57 1.71
N MET A 36 1.34 17.79 1.10
CA MET A 36 1.10 17.83 -0.34
C MET A 36 -0.12 18.71 -0.69
N LYS A 37 0.03 19.56 -1.72
CA LYS A 37 -1.03 20.50 -2.16
C LYS A 37 -2.28 19.83 -2.76
N PHE A 38 -2.24 18.52 -3.03
CA PHE A 38 -3.29 17.79 -3.76
C PHE A 38 -3.84 16.58 -2.95
N GLY A 39 -4.17 16.81 -1.68
CA GLY A 39 -4.64 15.75 -0.76
C GLY A 39 -5.85 14.95 -1.25
N SER A 40 -6.82 15.59 -1.91
CA SER A 40 -8.01 14.92 -2.45
C SER A 40 -7.66 13.96 -3.60
N TRP A 41 -6.75 14.36 -4.48
CA TRP A 41 -6.26 13.52 -5.58
C TRP A 41 -5.45 12.34 -5.05
N LEU A 42 -4.63 12.55 -4.02
CA LEU A 42 -3.89 11.46 -3.36
C LEU A 42 -4.84 10.43 -2.77
N ARG A 43 -5.87 10.89 -2.05
CA ARG A 43 -6.90 10.00 -1.51
C ARG A 43 -7.60 9.21 -2.60
N MET A 44 -8.03 9.87 -3.68
CA MET A 44 -8.66 9.19 -4.81
C MET A 44 -7.74 8.12 -5.42
N CYS A 45 -6.47 8.44 -5.64
CA CYS A 45 -5.50 7.48 -6.19
C CYS A 45 -5.29 6.29 -5.25
N GLU A 46 -5.20 6.52 -3.95
CA GLU A 46 -5.06 5.49 -2.92
C GLU A 46 -6.29 4.59 -2.86
N ASP A 47 -7.48 5.17 -2.78
CA ASP A 47 -8.76 4.46 -2.72
C ASP A 47 -8.94 3.56 -3.95
N VAL A 48 -8.65 4.07 -5.15
CA VAL A 48 -8.73 3.28 -6.39
C VAL A 48 -7.72 2.13 -6.36
N SER A 49 -6.50 2.38 -5.90
CA SER A 49 -5.45 1.35 -5.84
C SER A 49 -5.84 0.22 -4.88
N LEU A 50 -6.31 0.56 -3.67
CA LEU A 50 -6.78 -0.40 -2.67
C LEU A 50 -8.01 -1.17 -3.16
N ALA A 51 -8.96 -0.48 -3.80
CA ALA A 51 -10.17 -1.11 -4.33
C ALA A 51 -9.86 -2.16 -5.40
N HIS A 52 -8.89 -1.90 -6.29
CA HIS A 52 -8.55 -2.77 -7.41
C HIS A 52 -7.45 -3.80 -7.12
N ALA A 53 -6.76 -3.72 -5.99
CA ALA A 53 -5.75 -4.70 -5.61
C ALA A 53 -6.38 -6.09 -5.39
N TRP A 54 -5.89 -7.12 -6.08
CA TRP A 54 -6.30 -8.50 -5.82
C TRP A 54 -5.78 -8.97 -4.45
N LEU A 55 -4.52 -8.65 -4.16
CA LEU A 55 -3.86 -8.88 -2.86
C LEU A 55 -3.13 -7.60 -2.44
N ILE A 56 -3.22 -7.27 -1.16
CA ILE A 56 -2.51 -6.15 -0.53
C ILE A 56 -1.49 -6.73 0.44
N VAL A 57 -0.21 -6.43 0.21
CA VAL A 57 0.89 -6.87 1.07
C VAL A 57 1.26 -5.70 1.99
N VAL A 58 1.28 -5.94 3.29
CA VAL A 58 1.64 -4.95 4.30
C VAL A 58 2.83 -5.41 5.11
N VAL A 59 3.63 -4.48 5.63
CA VAL A 59 4.86 -4.82 6.37
C VAL A 59 4.64 -5.06 7.87
N SER A 60 3.43 -4.81 8.38
CA SER A 60 3.13 -4.95 9.81
C SER A 60 1.65 -5.27 10.07
N GLU A 61 1.38 -5.87 11.23
CA GLU A 61 0.01 -6.10 11.72
C GLU A 61 -0.75 -4.77 11.93
N VAL A 62 -0.05 -3.71 12.32
CA VAL A 62 -0.66 -2.38 12.50
C VAL A 62 -1.27 -1.88 11.19
N LEU A 63 -0.56 -2.03 10.07
CA LEU A 63 -1.08 -1.64 8.76
C LEU A 63 -2.20 -2.56 8.28
N ARG A 64 -2.15 -3.86 8.61
CA ARG A 64 -3.25 -4.79 8.37
C ARG A 64 -4.52 -4.30 9.07
N ASP A 65 -4.42 -4.03 10.37
CA ASP A 65 -5.56 -3.61 11.18
C ASP A 65 -6.14 -2.26 10.73
N GLU A 66 -5.30 -1.33 10.29
CA GLU A 66 -5.73 -0.07 9.66
C GLU A 66 -6.56 -0.33 8.40
N LEU A 67 -6.09 -1.17 7.49
CA LEU A 67 -6.82 -1.50 6.25
C LEU A 67 -8.14 -2.22 6.54
N VAL A 68 -8.16 -3.12 7.53
CA VAL A 68 -9.39 -3.80 7.97
C VAL A 68 -10.38 -2.79 8.55
N ALA A 69 -9.93 -1.86 9.37
CA ALA A 69 -10.76 -0.77 9.90
C ALA A 69 -11.30 0.15 8.78
N CYS A 70 -10.57 0.28 7.67
CA CYS A 70 -11.03 0.96 6.45
C CYS A 70 -11.96 0.11 5.57
N GLY A 71 -12.32 -1.11 5.96
CA GLY A 71 -13.28 -1.98 5.28
C GLY A 71 -12.69 -2.90 4.21
N ILE A 72 -11.36 -3.02 4.14
CA ILE A 72 -10.72 -4.02 3.27
C ILE A 72 -10.88 -5.41 3.91
N SER A 73 -11.28 -6.40 3.10
CA SER A 73 -11.42 -7.78 3.57
C SER A 73 -10.07 -8.37 3.99
N GLU A 74 -10.00 -8.99 5.17
CA GLU A 74 -8.82 -9.69 5.67
C GLU A 74 -8.26 -10.71 4.68
N SER A 75 -9.12 -11.39 3.91
CA SER A 75 -8.71 -12.39 2.92
C SER A 75 -7.90 -11.81 1.75
N ARG A 76 -7.91 -10.48 1.59
CA ARG A 76 -7.14 -9.75 0.57
C ARG A 76 -5.86 -9.14 1.14
N ILE A 77 -5.52 -9.38 2.42
CA ILE A 77 -4.36 -8.78 3.08
C ILE A 77 -3.36 -9.87 3.47
N LEU A 78 -2.09 -9.67 3.12
CA LEU A 78 -0.96 -10.51 3.54
C LEU A 78 0.05 -9.67 4.31
N VAL A 79 0.39 -10.08 5.53
CA VAL A 79 1.48 -9.45 6.30
C VAL A 79 2.80 -10.11 5.89
N ASN A 80 3.71 -9.31 5.32
CA ASN A 80 5.05 -9.72 4.94
C ASN A 80 6.06 -8.67 5.45
N PRO A 81 6.64 -8.86 6.64
CA PRO A 81 7.57 -7.91 7.24
C PRO A 81 8.79 -7.66 6.35
N ASN A 82 9.35 -6.45 6.45
CA ASN A 82 10.60 -6.12 5.77
C ASN A 82 11.74 -7.01 6.29
N ALA A 83 12.53 -7.54 5.35
CA ALA A 83 13.72 -8.30 5.64
C ALA A 83 14.98 -7.42 5.53
N VAL A 84 16.09 -7.95 6.05
CA VAL A 84 17.40 -7.33 5.98
C VAL A 84 18.41 -8.37 5.50
N ASP A 85 19.44 -7.93 4.76
CA ASP A 85 20.54 -8.79 4.34
C ASP A 85 21.47 -9.10 5.53
N PRO A 86 21.53 -10.35 6.02
CA PRO A 86 22.33 -10.68 7.19
C PRO A 86 23.84 -10.67 6.92
N ASP A 87 24.29 -10.81 5.67
CA ASP A 87 25.72 -10.78 5.32
C ASP A 87 26.26 -9.34 5.38
N PHE A 88 25.41 -8.37 5.04
CA PHE A 88 25.70 -6.95 5.16
C PHE A 88 25.45 -6.41 6.58
N PHE A 89 24.32 -6.77 7.20
CA PHE A 89 23.91 -6.28 8.53
C PHE A 89 24.21 -7.31 9.63
N ARG A 90 25.49 -7.58 9.85
CA ARG A 90 25.97 -8.43 10.94
C ARG A 90 26.64 -7.63 12.06
N PRO A 91 26.54 -8.06 13.33
CA PRO A 91 27.42 -7.57 14.38
C PRO A 91 28.88 -7.80 13.97
N GLY A 92 29.73 -6.80 14.24
CA GLY A 92 31.18 -6.92 14.06
C GLY A 92 31.79 -7.97 14.97
#